data_AF-A0A7H8QR94-F1
#
_entry.id   AF-A0A7H8QR94-F1
#
_cell.length_a   1.000
_cell.length_b   1.000
_cell.length_c   1.000
_cell.angle_alpha   90.00
_cell.angle_beta   90.00
_cell.angle_gamma   90.00
#
_symmetry.space_group_name_H-M   'P 1'
#
loop_
_entity.id
_entity.type
_entity.pdbx_description
1 polymer ?
#
loop_
_entity_poly.entity_id
_entity_poly.type
_entity_poly.pdbx_seq_one_letter_code
_entity_poly.pdbx_strand_id
1 'polypeptide(L)'
;MTSPLELLATSGLFVTGALIMRGAGCAINDLWDRNLDPHVERTKFRPIARGALTPQKAVVFTGFQLLGGLGLLLQFPLECLWYGIPSLLFVASYPLAKRVTNYPQFVLGLTFSWGAMMGFPALGVDLLSRPDALAAAAALYSSCVAWTVLYDMIYAHMDIKDDVAAGIKSIALRHEHNTKAVLSGLAVTQVALLGVAGLAAGAGPVYFIGSCGSAIATLGLMIWRVRLKDVKNCWWWFKNGCWLTGGGIALGMAGEYIDQYRKRGDETSSPDFPESIARQHDDNSSNNTSTQKSTSPAAMFSRFSFQASRGIARSVPKGRVIPGPWSFVSGPSTTLQARFLSAETRAAIDKAVSSAPVVLFMKGTPETPQCGFSRASIQILGLQGVDPQKFTAFNVLEDPELRQGIKEYSDWPTIPQLYVDKEFVGGCDILMSMHQNGELAKLLEEKSTLVPAEE
;
A
#
# COMPACT_ATOMS: atom_id res chain seq x y z
N MET A 1 12.25 -1.95 29.58
CA MET A 1 11.23 -1.84 28.52
C MET A 1 10.70 -0.42 28.53
N THR A 2 10.61 0.18 27.34
CA THR A 2 10.03 1.50 27.07
C THR A 2 8.57 1.54 27.50
N SER A 3 8.06 2.70 27.93
CA SER A 3 6.64 2.84 28.27
C SER A 3 5.75 2.81 27.01
N PRO A 4 4.46 2.43 27.10
CA PRO A 4 3.57 2.42 25.94
C PRO A 4 3.43 3.81 25.30
N LEU A 5 3.41 4.88 26.10
CA LEU A 5 3.30 6.24 25.62
C LEU A 5 4.53 6.66 24.81
N GLU A 6 5.73 6.35 25.32
CA GLU A 6 6.99 6.65 24.65
C GLU A 6 7.14 5.84 23.36
N LEU A 7 6.75 4.56 23.37
CA LEU A 7 6.73 3.72 22.15
C LEU A 7 5.80 4.31 21.09
N LEU A 8 4.59 4.73 21.47
CA LEU A 8 3.63 5.34 20.56
C LEU A 8 4.13 6.69 20.03
N ALA A 9 4.72 7.52 20.89
CA ALA A 9 5.30 8.81 20.49
C ALA A 9 6.43 8.63 19.47
N THR A 10 7.40 7.77 19.77
CA THR A 10 8.53 7.47 18.87
C THR A 10 8.05 6.85 17.55
N SER A 11 7.09 5.93 17.61
CA SER A 11 6.47 5.37 16.39
C SER A 11 5.75 6.44 15.56
N GLY A 12 5.06 7.38 16.21
CA GLY A 12 4.42 8.52 15.56
C GLY A 12 5.42 9.43 14.83
N LEU A 13 6.60 9.67 15.42
CA LEU A 13 7.69 10.38 14.75
C LEU A 13 8.18 9.63 13.51
N PHE A 14 8.38 8.32 13.60
CA PHE A 14 8.78 7.50 12.44
C PHE A 14 7.71 7.49 11.34
N VAL A 15 6.42 7.37 11.67
CA VAL A 15 5.33 7.39 10.69
C VAL A 15 5.26 8.74 9.99
N THR A 16 5.35 9.84 10.76
CA THR A 16 5.33 11.20 10.20
C THR A 16 6.56 11.43 9.32
N GLY A 17 7.74 11.00 9.77
CA GLY A 17 8.98 11.07 9.00
C GLY A 17 8.89 10.28 7.70
N ALA A 18 8.37 9.05 7.76
CA ALA A 18 8.17 8.21 6.57
C ALA A 18 7.21 8.85 5.56
N LEU A 19 6.12 9.49 6.02
CA LEU A 19 5.18 10.21 5.16
C LEU A 19 5.86 11.37 4.41
N ILE A 20 6.59 12.22 5.14
CA ILE A 20 7.30 13.38 4.58
C ILE A 20 8.41 12.92 3.63
N MET A 21 9.24 11.95 4.05
CA MET A 21 10.37 11.48 3.26
C MET A 21 9.92 10.69 2.03
N ARG A 22 8.78 10.00 2.09
CA ARG A 22 8.18 9.37 0.89
C ARG A 22 7.80 10.43 -0.14
N GLY A 23 7.18 11.52 0.29
CA GLY A 23 6.84 12.63 -0.60
C GLY A 23 8.08 13.32 -1.20
N ALA A 24 9.14 13.51 -0.40
CA ALA A 24 10.41 14.07 -0.87
C ALA A 24 11.06 13.15 -1.92
N GLY A 25 11.14 11.84 -1.63
CA GLY A 25 11.67 10.85 -2.55
C GLY A 25 10.90 10.78 -3.87
N CYS A 26 9.56 10.82 -3.82
CA CYS A 26 8.73 10.88 -5.03
C CYS A 26 9.00 12.16 -5.85
N ALA A 27 9.11 13.32 -5.21
CA ALA A 27 9.40 14.58 -5.91
C ALA A 27 10.79 14.59 -6.57
N ILE A 28 11.81 14.02 -5.89
CA ILE A 28 13.16 13.85 -6.45
C ILE A 28 13.12 12.90 -7.66
N ASN A 29 12.38 11.79 -7.56
CA ASN A 29 12.24 10.85 -8.67
C ASN A 29 11.56 11.52 -9.88
N ASP A 30 10.46 12.24 -9.68
CA ASP A 30 9.77 12.98 -10.76
C ASP A 30 10.68 14.05 -11.41
N LEU A 31 11.57 14.68 -10.62
CA LEU A 31 12.55 15.64 -11.13
C LEU A 31 13.61 14.98 -12.03
N TRP A 32 14.07 13.78 -11.66
CA TRP A 32 15.09 13.04 -12.39
C TRP A 32 14.54 12.32 -13.62
N ASP A 33 13.33 11.77 -13.49
CA ASP A 33 12.65 11.01 -14.54
C ASP A 33 11.88 11.92 -15.52
N ARG A 34 11.92 13.27 -15.36
CA ARG A 34 11.18 14.26 -16.16
C ARG A 34 11.31 14.14 -17.69
N ASN A 35 12.43 13.60 -18.18
CA ASN A 35 12.67 13.41 -19.62
C ASN A 35 12.19 12.01 -20.10
N LEU A 36 12.08 11.06 -19.19
CA LEU A 36 11.68 9.67 -19.46
C LEU A 36 10.16 9.51 -19.30
N ASP A 37 9.60 10.04 -18.22
CA ASP A 37 8.19 9.90 -17.85
C ASP A 37 7.18 10.27 -18.96
N PRO A 38 7.40 11.29 -19.81
CA PRO A 38 6.48 11.62 -20.92
C PRO A 38 6.35 10.52 -21.97
N HIS A 39 7.33 9.62 -22.07
CA HIS A 39 7.39 8.56 -23.08
C HIS A 39 6.80 7.22 -22.60
N VAL A 40 6.37 7.14 -21.33
CA VAL A 40 5.81 5.92 -20.72
C VAL A 40 4.33 6.15 -20.41
N GLU A 41 3.48 5.23 -20.89
CA GLU A 41 2.01 5.39 -20.89
C GLU A 41 1.44 5.64 -19.49
N ARG A 42 2.00 4.96 -18.48
CA ARG A 42 1.61 5.09 -17.07
C ARG A 42 2.02 6.43 -16.46
N THR A 43 3.18 6.95 -16.81
CA THR A 43 3.80 8.09 -16.12
C THR A 43 3.68 9.41 -16.86
N LYS A 44 3.21 9.41 -18.11
CA LYS A 44 3.00 10.63 -18.91
C LYS A 44 2.09 11.66 -18.25
N PHE A 45 1.20 11.21 -17.36
CA PHE A 45 0.28 12.07 -16.62
C PHE A 45 0.83 12.62 -15.29
N ARG A 46 2.08 12.31 -14.93
CA ARG A 46 2.71 12.88 -13.72
C ARG A 46 2.80 14.40 -13.82
N PRO A 47 2.74 15.13 -12.68
CA PRO A 47 2.65 16.59 -12.69
C PRO A 47 3.77 17.30 -13.46
N ILE A 48 5.02 16.84 -13.33
CA ILE A 48 6.17 17.40 -14.06
C ILE A 48 6.16 16.96 -15.52
N ALA A 49 5.89 15.67 -15.79
CA ALA A 49 5.88 15.11 -17.15
C ALA A 49 4.85 15.79 -18.07
N ARG A 50 3.65 16.08 -17.56
CA ARG A 50 2.59 16.78 -18.33
C ARG A 50 2.70 18.31 -18.33
N GLY A 51 3.73 18.87 -17.71
CA GLY A 51 3.93 20.33 -17.60
C GLY A 51 2.99 21.06 -16.63
N ALA A 52 2.25 20.36 -15.76
CA ALA A 52 1.38 20.99 -14.77
C ALA A 52 2.15 21.66 -13.62
N LEU A 53 3.40 21.23 -13.39
CA LEU A 53 4.31 21.78 -12.37
C LEU A 53 5.69 22.03 -12.99
N THR A 54 6.27 23.22 -12.77
CA THR A 54 7.62 23.52 -13.24
C THR A 54 8.67 22.83 -12.34
N PRO A 55 9.84 22.43 -12.88
CA PRO A 55 10.91 21.82 -12.08
C PRO A 55 11.36 22.68 -10.89
N GLN A 56 11.38 24.02 -11.06
CA GLN A 56 11.74 24.96 -10.00
C GLN A 56 10.77 24.86 -8.80
N LYS A 57 9.46 24.79 -9.06
CA LYS A 57 8.44 24.63 -8.00
C LYS A 57 8.58 23.29 -7.28
N ALA A 58 8.91 22.22 -8.03
CA ALA A 58 9.15 20.91 -7.46
C ALA A 58 10.40 20.88 -6.56
N VAL A 59 11.48 21.59 -6.93
CA VAL A 59 12.68 21.73 -6.08
C VAL A 59 12.35 22.48 -4.79
N VAL A 60 11.61 23.58 -4.86
CA VAL A 60 11.17 24.33 -3.67
C VAL A 60 10.31 23.45 -2.75
N PHE A 61 9.34 22.73 -3.31
CA PHE A 61 8.52 21.79 -2.55
C PHE A 61 9.34 20.67 -1.89
N THR A 62 10.31 20.12 -2.62
CA THR A 62 11.25 19.12 -2.08
C THR A 62 12.06 19.72 -0.92
N GLY A 63 12.54 20.96 -1.06
CA GLY A 63 13.25 21.68 0.01
C GLY A 63 12.41 21.81 1.28
N PHE A 64 11.15 22.19 1.18
CA PHE A 64 10.24 22.24 2.34
C PHE A 64 10.05 20.87 2.99
N GLN A 65 9.92 19.79 2.20
CA GLN A 65 9.81 18.44 2.76
C GLN A 65 11.10 18.00 3.44
N LEU A 66 12.28 18.28 2.87
CA LEU A 66 13.57 17.95 3.48
C LEU A 66 13.80 18.74 4.77
N LEU A 67 13.39 20.02 4.83
CA LEU A 67 13.44 20.82 6.06
C LEU A 67 12.47 20.28 7.12
N GLY A 68 11.26 19.86 6.72
CA GLY A 68 10.32 19.18 7.61
C GLY A 68 10.88 17.85 8.14
N GLY A 69 11.50 17.06 7.26
CA GLY A 69 12.20 15.83 7.62
C GLY A 69 13.37 16.07 8.58
N LEU A 70 14.16 17.12 8.36
CA LEU A 70 15.21 17.55 9.28
C LEU A 70 14.64 17.97 10.65
N GLY A 71 13.54 18.72 10.67
CA GLY A 71 12.86 19.11 11.90
C GLY A 71 12.36 17.93 12.73
N LEU A 72 11.94 16.83 12.07
CA LEU A 72 11.63 15.57 12.75
C LEU A 72 12.89 14.83 13.20
N LEU A 73 13.92 14.79 12.36
CA LEU A 73 15.18 14.13 12.67
C LEU A 73 15.83 14.71 13.93
N LEU A 74 15.77 16.03 14.11
CA LEU A 74 16.27 16.74 15.28
C LEU A 74 15.47 16.48 16.57
N GLN A 75 14.29 15.85 16.50
CA GLN A 75 13.53 15.42 17.68
C GLN A 75 14.00 14.06 18.21
N PHE A 76 14.76 13.30 17.44
CA PHE A 76 15.38 12.06 17.90
C PHE A 76 16.65 12.36 18.72
N PRO A 77 17.09 11.42 19.56
CA PRO A 77 18.39 11.49 20.21
C PRO A 77 19.51 11.71 19.18
N LEU A 78 20.53 12.52 19.53
CA LEU A 78 21.62 12.89 18.61
C LEU A 78 22.38 11.68 18.08
N GLU A 79 22.39 10.58 18.83
CA GLU A 79 22.95 9.29 18.42
C GLU A 79 22.33 8.79 17.12
N CYS A 80 21.04 9.05 16.89
CA CYS A 80 20.34 8.65 15.66
C CYS A 80 20.94 9.30 14.41
N LEU A 81 21.61 10.46 14.51
CA LEU A 81 22.28 11.09 13.38
C LEU A 81 23.44 10.25 12.87
N TRP A 82 24.23 9.66 13.77
CA TRP A 82 25.36 8.79 13.40
C TRP A 82 24.90 7.56 12.64
N TYR A 83 23.78 6.98 13.05
CA TYR A 83 23.16 5.85 12.35
C TYR A 83 22.42 6.27 11.08
N GLY A 84 21.91 7.50 11.00
CA GLY A 84 21.16 8.03 9.87
C GLY A 84 22.04 8.47 8.69
N ILE A 85 23.19 9.11 8.95
CA ILE A 85 24.07 9.66 7.89
C ILE A 85 24.48 8.61 6.85
N PRO A 86 24.89 7.37 7.20
CA PRO A 86 25.26 6.36 6.22
C PRO A 86 24.14 6.02 5.21
N SER A 87 22.86 6.19 5.60
CA SER A 87 21.73 5.96 4.70
C SER A 87 21.72 6.91 3.50
N LEU A 88 22.31 8.11 3.63
CA LEU A 88 22.37 9.11 2.57
C LEU A 88 23.15 8.62 1.35
N LEU A 89 24.14 7.74 1.56
CA LEU A 89 24.86 7.08 0.47
C LEU A 89 23.89 6.27 -0.41
N PHE A 90 23.04 5.46 0.22
CA PHE A 90 22.07 4.65 -0.50
C PHE A 90 21.01 5.53 -1.17
N VAL A 91 20.50 6.54 -0.47
CA VAL A 91 19.49 7.47 -1.01
C VAL A 91 20.01 8.20 -2.25
N ALA A 92 21.25 8.68 -2.21
CA ALA A 92 21.88 9.33 -3.36
C ALA A 92 22.14 8.37 -4.52
N SER A 93 22.48 7.10 -4.22
CA SER A 93 22.78 6.09 -5.24
C SER A 93 21.54 5.48 -5.91
N TYR A 94 20.39 5.43 -5.23
CA TYR A 94 19.20 4.72 -5.70
C TYR A 94 18.71 5.20 -7.09
N PRO A 95 18.58 6.50 -7.37
CA PRO A 95 18.15 6.97 -8.69
C PRO A 95 19.09 6.53 -9.84
N LEU A 96 20.38 6.29 -9.54
CA LEU A 96 21.35 5.78 -10.51
C LEU A 96 21.25 4.27 -10.72
N ALA A 97 20.68 3.53 -9.77
CA ALA A 97 20.62 2.06 -9.81
C ALA A 97 19.93 1.54 -11.07
N LYS A 98 18.85 2.20 -11.52
CA LYS A 98 18.13 1.84 -12.75
C LYS A 98 19.02 1.86 -14.01
N ARG A 99 20.11 2.64 -14.01
CA ARG A 99 21.00 2.79 -15.17
C ARG A 99 22.13 1.76 -15.20
N VAL A 100 22.46 1.16 -14.06
CA VAL A 100 23.65 0.32 -13.89
C VAL A 100 23.33 -1.14 -13.57
N THR A 101 22.12 -1.47 -13.11
CA THR A 101 21.77 -2.82 -12.70
C THR A 101 20.36 -3.24 -13.12
N ASN A 102 20.17 -4.56 -13.29
CA ASN A 102 18.85 -5.18 -13.45
C ASN A 102 18.06 -5.25 -12.13
N TYR A 103 18.68 -4.91 -10.99
CA TYR A 103 18.10 -5.06 -9.65
C TYR A 103 17.98 -3.72 -8.89
N PRO A 104 17.37 -2.67 -9.46
CA PRO A 104 17.19 -1.41 -8.74
C PRO A 104 16.37 -1.59 -7.45
N GLN A 105 15.52 -2.62 -7.38
CA GLN A 105 14.72 -2.98 -6.21
C GLN A 105 15.57 -3.37 -4.99
N PHE A 106 16.78 -3.92 -5.21
CA PHE A 106 17.68 -4.23 -4.11
C PHE A 106 18.21 -2.94 -3.47
N VAL A 107 18.65 -1.98 -4.28
CA VAL A 107 19.09 -0.66 -3.81
C VAL A 107 17.93 0.11 -3.17
N LEU A 108 16.72 0.00 -3.75
CA LEU A 108 15.48 0.49 -3.15
C LEU A 108 15.28 -0.10 -1.74
N GLY A 109 15.40 -1.42 -1.59
CA GLY A 109 15.30 -2.10 -0.30
C GLY A 109 16.31 -1.59 0.72
N LEU A 110 17.57 -1.39 0.29
CA LEU A 110 18.61 -0.83 1.15
C LEU A 110 18.26 0.57 1.67
N THR A 111 17.65 1.41 0.83
CA THR A 111 17.21 2.77 1.22
C THR A 111 15.99 2.77 2.15
N PHE A 112 14.92 2.07 1.78
CA PHE A 112 13.63 2.17 2.48
C PHE A 112 13.60 1.39 3.79
N SER A 113 14.46 0.39 3.94
CA SER A 113 14.48 -0.46 5.15
C SER A 113 15.26 0.16 6.30
N TRP A 114 15.96 1.27 6.10
CA TRP A 114 16.89 1.85 7.08
C TRP A 114 16.23 2.21 8.43
N GLY A 115 14.92 2.47 8.43
CA GLY A 115 14.15 2.67 9.66
C GLY A 115 14.28 1.52 10.67
N ALA A 116 14.49 0.29 10.20
CA ALA A 116 14.73 -0.87 11.07
C ALA A 116 16.00 -0.71 11.93
N MET A 117 17.04 -0.05 11.41
CA MET A 117 18.26 0.24 12.17
C MET A 117 18.06 1.43 13.10
N MET A 118 17.37 2.48 12.64
CA MET A 118 17.16 3.71 13.43
C MET A 118 16.23 3.52 14.64
N GLY A 119 15.35 2.53 14.63
CA GLY A 119 14.42 2.29 15.74
C GLY A 119 15.11 1.99 17.09
N PHE A 120 16.29 1.38 17.06
CA PHE A 120 17.06 1.01 18.25
C PHE A 120 17.66 2.24 18.97
N PRO A 121 18.51 3.07 18.33
CA PRO A 121 19.06 4.26 18.98
C PRO A 121 17.97 5.29 19.31
N ALA A 122 16.85 5.30 18.59
CA ALA A 122 15.69 6.15 18.92
C ALA A 122 15.07 5.82 20.29
N LEU A 123 15.27 4.59 20.78
CA LEU A 123 14.84 4.14 22.11
C LEU A 123 16.02 4.01 23.09
N GLY A 124 17.16 4.65 22.79
CA GLY A 124 18.35 4.63 23.64
C GLY A 124 19.14 3.32 23.60
N VAL A 125 18.91 2.46 22.62
CA VAL A 125 19.68 1.21 22.43
C VAL A 125 20.82 1.46 21.45
N ASP A 126 22.04 1.55 21.98
CA ASP A 126 23.24 1.64 21.14
C ASP A 126 23.58 0.27 20.53
N LEU A 127 23.59 0.21 19.19
CA LEU A 127 23.81 -1.03 18.42
C LEU A 127 25.26 -1.49 18.49
N LEU A 128 26.22 -0.57 18.46
CA LEU A 128 27.64 -0.92 18.47
C LEU A 128 28.10 -1.53 19.80
N SER A 129 27.47 -1.12 20.90
CA SER A 129 27.76 -1.65 22.24
C SER A 129 27.05 -2.97 22.56
N ARG A 130 26.01 -3.35 21.80
CA ARG A 130 25.18 -4.54 22.11
C ARG A 130 25.11 -5.51 20.92
N PRO A 131 25.87 -6.61 20.95
CA PRO A 131 25.94 -7.54 19.82
C PRO A 131 24.58 -8.17 19.48
N ASP A 132 23.76 -8.47 20.49
CA ASP A 132 22.42 -9.06 20.29
C ASP A 132 21.48 -8.07 19.59
N ALA A 133 21.53 -6.80 19.98
CA ALA A 133 20.74 -5.73 19.35
C ALA A 133 21.20 -5.48 17.92
N LEU A 134 22.53 -5.48 17.67
CA LEU A 134 23.08 -5.37 16.33
C LEU A 134 22.64 -6.54 15.44
N ALA A 135 22.68 -7.77 15.95
CA ALA A 135 22.23 -8.95 15.23
C ALA A 135 20.73 -8.87 14.91
N ALA A 136 19.91 -8.47 15.87
CA ALA A 136 18.48 -8.25 15.67
C ALA A 136 18.20 -7.17 14.62
N ALA A 137 18.87 -6.02 14.71
CA ALA A 137 18.73 -4.92 13.76
C ALA A 137 19.16 -5.29 12.35
N ALA A 138 20.31 -5.96 12.20
CA ALA A 138 20.83 -6.39 10.91
C ALA A 138 19.94 -7.45 10.25
N ALA A 139 19.44 -8.41 11.03
CA ALA A 139 18.51 -9.42 10.55
C ALA A 139 17.16 -8.81 10.15
N LEU A 140 16.61 -7.90 10.98
CA LEU A 140 15.36 -7.20 10.67
C LEU A 140 15.50 -6.32 9.43
N TYR A 141 16.59 -5.55 9.32
CA TYR A 141 16.90 -4.74 8.14
C TYR A 141 16.99 -5.60 6.87
N SER A 142 17.72 -6.72 6.94
CA SER A 142 17.87 -7.63 5.81
C SER A 142 16.54 -8.32 5.43
N SER A 143 15.71 -8.65 6.42
CA SER A 143 14.34 -9.14 6.21
C SER A 143 13.51 -8.10 5.44
N CYS A 144 13.51 -6.84 5.87
CA CYS A 144 12.83 -5.76 5.18
C CYS A 144 13.35 -5.56 3.74
N VAL A 145 14.67 -5.63 3.51
CA VAL A 145 15.24 -5.53 2.16
C VAL A 145 14.73 -6.66 1.26
N ALA A 146 14.75 -7.91 1.74
CA ALA A 146 14.23 -9.05 0.99
C ALA A 146 12.74 -8.88 0.67
N TRP A 147 11.95 -8.37 1.62
CA TRP A 147 10.54 -8.06 1.41
C TRP A 147 10.33 -6.97 0.36
N THR A 148 11.13 -5.90 0.40
CA THR A 148 11.09 -4.82 -0.59
C THR A 148 11.36 -5.33 -1.99
N VAL A 149 12.39 -6.16 -2.16
CA VAL A 149 12.67 -6.77 -3.48
C VAL A 149 11.48 -7.62 -3.93
N LEU A 150 10.86 -8.39 -3.04
CA LEU A 150 9.74 -9.27 -3.36
C LEU A 150 8.52 -8.50 -3.88
N TYR A 151 8.01 -7.55 -3.11
CA TYR A 151 6.78 -6.85 -3.53
C TYR A 151 7.05 -5.92 -4.72
N ASP A 152 8.24 -5.31 -4.80
CA ASP A 152 8.57 -4.38 -5.88
C ASP A 152 8.91 -5.13 -7.18
N MET A 153 9.32 -6.39 -7.10
CA MET A 153 9.40 -7.29 -8.26
C MET A 153 8.01 -7.62 -8.83
N ILE A 154 6.98 -7.77 -7.98
CA ILE A 154 5.59 -7.90 -8.44
C ILE A 154 5.14 -6.62 -9.13
N TYR A 155 5.49 -5.46 -8.57
CA TYR A 155 5.19 -4.16 -9.18
C TYR A 155 5.87 -3.99 -10.54
N ALA A 156 7.13 -4.39 -10.66
CA ALA A 156 7.90 -4.29 -11.90
C ALA A 156 7.28 -5.08 -13.08
N HIS A 157 6.48 -6.12 -12.83
CA HIS A 157 5.76 -6.83 -13.90
C HIS A 157 4.69 -5.98 -14.58
N MET A 158 4.27 -4.86 -13.98
CA MET A 158 3.36 -3.91 -14.62
C MET A 158 4.03 -3.15 -15.78
N ASP A 159 5.33 -2.91 -15.67
CA ASP A 159 6.09 -2.04 -16.58
C ASP A 159 6.91 -2.86 -17.61
N ILE A 160 6.82 -4.21 -17.64
CA ILE A 160 7.61 -5.09 -18.54
C ILE A 160 7.55 -4.67 -20.01
N LYS A 161 6.37 -4.32 -20.53
CA LYS A 161 6.19 -4.00 -21.96
C LYS A 161 6.89 -2.69 -22.32
N ASP A 162 6.77 -1.72 -21.43
CA ASP A 162 7.36 -0.40 -21.59
C ASP A 162 8.89 -0.47 -21.40
N ASP A 163 9.36 -1.27 -20.44
CA ASP A 163 10.79 -1.53 -20.22
C ASP A 163 11.45 -2.13 -21.46
N VAL A 164 10.81 -3.12 -22.10
CA VAL A 164 11.32 -3.72 -23.36
C VAL A 164 11.37 -2.68 -24.48
N ALA A 165 10.30 -1.91 -24.65
CA ALA A 165 10.22 -0.89 -25.70
C ALA A 165 11.26 0.22 -25.52
N ALA A 166 11.57 0.59 -24.27
CA ALA A 166 12.56 1.59 -23.92
C ALA A 166 14.00 1.05 -23.81
N GLY A 167 14.21 -0.27 -23.95
CA GLY A 167 15.52 -0.91 -23.77
C GLY A 167 16.03 -0.86 -22.32
N ILE A 168 15.14 -0.74 -21.34
CA ILE A 168 15.46 -0.62 -19.92
C ILE A 168 15.65 -2.01 -19.32
N LYS A 169 16.69 -2.14 -18.49
CA LYS A 169 17.03 -3.33 -17.73
C LYS A 169 16.15 -3.44 -16.47
N SER A 170 15.41 -4.54 -16.30
CA SER A 170 14.59 -4.75 -15.10
C SER A 170 14.63 -6.19 -14.55
N ILE A 171 14.35 -6.34 -13.26
CA ILE A 171 14.33 -7.63 -12.57
C ILE A 171 13.26 -8.55 -13.14
N ALA A 172 12.13 -7.96 -13.54
CA ALA A 172 10.99 -8.63 -14.11
C ALA A 172 11.37 -9.26 -15.46
N LEU A 173 12.08 -8.51 -16.31
CA LEU A 173 12.64 -9.02 -17.57
C LEU A 173 13.65 -10.14 -17.35
N ARG A 174 14.56 -9.98 -16.39
CA ARG A 174 15.59 -11.00 -16.11
C ARG A 174 15.02 -12.32 -15.61
N HIS A 175 13.86 -12.28 -14.95
CA HIS A 175 13.26 -13.42 -14.26
C HIS A 175 11.86 -13.76 -14.76
N GLU A 176 11.51 -13.39 -16.00
CA GLU A 176 10.17 -13.59 -16.55
C GLU A 176 9.71 -15.06 -16.43
N HIS A 177 10.61 -16.01 -16.74
CA HIS A 177 10.29 -17.45 -16.71
C HIS A 177 10.32 -18.09 -15.32
N ASN A 178 10.98 -17.47 -14.33
CA ASN A 178 11.17 -18.04 -13.00
C ASN A 178 10.76 -17.12 -11.84
N THR A 179 9.98 -16.07 -12.12
CA THR A 179 9.60 -15.05 -11.12
C THR A 179 9.04 -15.67 -9.85
N LYS A 180 8.07 -16.60 -9.95
CA LYS A 180 7.47 -17.19 -8.74
C LYS A 180 8.49 -17.93 -7.88
N ALA A 181 9.47 -18.59 -8.47
CA ALA A 181 10.55 -19.26 -7.72
C ALA A 181 11.43 -18.23 -7.00
N VAL A 182 11.77 -17.11 -7.66
CA VAL A 182 12.52 -16.01 -7.04
C VAL A 182 11.72 -15.38 -5.90
N LEU A 183 10.44 -15.09 -6.10
CA LEU A 183 9.55 -14.57 -5.06
C LEU A 183 9.47 -15.52 -3.86
N SER A 184 9.36 -16.83 -4.10
CA SER A 184 9.38 -17.83 -3.03
C SER A 184 10.71 -17.86 -2.27
N GLY A 185 11.84 -17.79 -2.97
CA GLY A 185 13.16 -17.71 -2.33
C GLY A 185 13.31 -16.45 -1.47
N LEU A 186 12.84 -15.30 -1.97
CA LEU A 186 12.83 -14.04 -1.23
C LEU A 186 11.90 -14.11 -0.01
N ALA A 187 10.74 -14.76 -0.12
CA ALA A 187 9.81 -14.93 1.00
C ALA A 187 10.42 -15.80 2.10
N VAL A 188 11.04 -16.92 1.74
CA VAL A 188 11.74 -17.78 2.70
C VAL A 188 12.87 -17.01 3.38
N THR A 189 13.66 -16.27 2.62
CA THR A 189 14.76 -15.44 3.14
C THR A 189 14.23 -14.37 4.11
N GLN A 190 13.16 -13.67 3.74
CA GLN A 190 12.51 -12.65 4.55
C GLN A 190 12.03 -13.21 5.88
N VAL A 191 11.29 -14.32 5.87
CA VAL A 191 10.75 -14.95 7.08
C VAL A 191 11.86 -15.52 7.95
N ALA A 192 12.86 -16.16 7.36
CA ALA A 192 14.00 -16.71 8.10
C ALA A 192 14.76 -15.60 8.85
N LEU A 193 15.05 -14.50 8.17
CA LEU A 193 15.72 -13.33 8.77
C LEU A 193 14.84 -12.64 9.82
N LEU A 194 13.51 -12.62 9.62
CA LEU A 194 12.58 -12.13 10.64
C LEU A 194 12.62 -13.02 11.90
N GLY A 195 12.67 -14.34 11.71
CA GLY A 195 12.84 -15.29 12.81
C GLY A 195 14.17 -15.10 13.55
N VAL A 196 15.27 -14.92 12.83
CA VAL A 196 16.59 -14.61 13.42
C VAL A 196 16.54 -13.30 14.20
N ALA A 197 15.86 -12.27 13.68
CA ALA A 197 15.69 -11.01 14.39
C ALA A 197 14.93 -11.19 15.72
N GLY A 198 13.86 -11.98 15.72
CA GLY A 198 13.12 -12.35 16.93
C GLY A 198 13.97 -13.11 17.95
N LEU A 199 14.74 -14.10 17.49
CA LEU A 199 15.64 -14.87 18.37
C LEU A 199 16.72 -13.99 19.00
N ALA A 200 17.37 -13.14 18.20
CA ALA A 200 18.39 -12.21 18.69
C ALA A 200 17.82 -11.14 19.64
N ALA A 201 16.56 -10.73 19.44
CA ALA A 201 15.87 -9.80 20.32
C ALA A 201 15.32 -10.46 21.60
N GLY A 202 15.42 -11.79 21.76
CA GLY A 202 14.83 -12.52 22.88
C GLY A 202 13.29 -12.50 22.85
N ALA A 203 12.68 -12.46 21.67
CA ALA A 203 11.24 -12.45 21.51
C ALA A 203 10.62 -13.80 21.89
N GLY A 204 9.41 -13.74 22.44
CA GLY A 204 8.62 -14.89 22.85
C GLY A 204 7.74 -15.48 21.75
N PRO A 205 6.87 -16.45 22.11
CA PRO A 205 6.04 -17.17 21.15
C PRO A 205 5.04 -16.29 20.40
N VAL A 206 4.59 -15.16 21.00
CA VAL A 206 3.60 -14.27 20.36
C VAL A 206 4.21 -13.62 19.12
N TYR A 207 5.49 -13.25 19.16
CA TYR A 207 6.23 -12.77 17.99
C TYR A 207 6.32 -13.82 16.88
N PHE A 208 6.72 -15.05 17.20
CA PHE A 208 6.90 -16.09 16.18
C PHE A 208 5.58 -16.49 15.52
N ILE A 209 4.52 -16.64 16.31
CA ILE A 209 3.19 -16.98 15.78
C ILE A 209 2.59 -15.78 15.05
N GLY A 210 2.61 -14.60 15.68
CA GLY A 210 2.01 -13.39 15.16
C GLY A 210 2.76 -12.84 13.96
N SER A 211 4.02 -12.44 14.13
CA SER A 211 4.80 -11.78 13.07
C SER A 211 5.28 -12.76 12.00
N CYS A 212 5.99 -13.83 12.39
CA CYS A 212 6.51 -14.78 11.40
C CYS A 212 5.38 -15.61 10.76
N GLY A 213 4.40 -16.06 11.55
CA GLY A 213 3.26 -16.81 11.04
C GLY A 213 2.40 -16.01 10.06
N SER A 214 2.10 -14.74 10.38
CA SER A 214 1.36 -13.87 9.44
C SER A 214 2.16 -13.56 8.18
N ALA A 215 3.48 -13.36 8.28
CA ALA A 215 4.35 -13.17 7.11
C ALA A 215 4.33 -14.39 6.18
N ILE A 216 4.47 -15.61 6.73
CA ILE A 216 4.37 -16.86 5.96
C ILE A 216 3.03 -16.96 5.24
N ALA A 217 1.93 -16.75 5.96
CA ALA A 217 0.58 -16.90 5.41
C ALA A 217 0.30 -15.87 4.30
N THR A 218 0.62 -14.60 4.54
CA THR A 218 0.32 -13.50 3.62
C THR A 218 1.22 -13.50 2.40
N LEU A 219 2.54 -13.75 2.55
CA LEU A 219 3.46 -13.89 1.42
C LEU A 219 3.15 -15.15 0.59
N GLY A 220 2.86 -16.27 1.26
CA GLY A 220 2.44 -17.50 0.59
C GLY A 220 1.16 -17.28 -0.24
N LEU A 221 0.15 -16.62 0.35
CA LEU A 221 -1.08 -16.26 -0.34
C LEU A 221 -0.82 -15.32 -1.53
N MET A 222 0.00 -14.29 -1.34
CA MET A 222 0.37 -13.32 -2.38
C MET A 222 1.03 -14.02 -3.58
N ILE A 223 2.06 -14.85 -3.33
CA ILE A 223 2.78 -15.57 -4.40
C ILE A 223 1.88 -16.58 -5.10
N TRP A 224 1.03 -17.26 -4.35
CA TRP A 224 0.09 -18.22 -4.90
C TRP A 224 -0.94 -17.55 -5.82
N ARG A 225 -1.56 -16.46 -5.36
CA ARG A 225 -2.68 -15.80 -6.05
C ARG A 225 -2.28 -14.78 -7.11
N VAL A 226 -1.07 -14.22 -7.05
CA VAL A 226 -0.66 -13.19 -8.00
C VAL A 226 -0.58 -13.76 -9.43
N ARG A 227 -1.21 -13.05 -10.36
CA ARG A 227 -1.18 -13.29 -11.80
C ARG A 227 -0.26 -12.26 -12.45
N LEU A 228 0.99 -12.64 -12.67
CA LEU A 228 2.07 -11.75 -13.11
C LEU A 228 1.83 -11.11 -14.49
N LYS A 229 0.99 -11.72 -15.33
CA LYS A 229 0.62 -11.17 -16.65
C LYS A 229 -0.53 -10.16 -16.61
N ASP A 230 -1.20 -10.04 -15.46
CA ASP A 230 -2.36 -9.15 -15.28
C ASP A 230 -1.94 -7.93 -14.45
N VAL A 231 -1.81 -6.78 -15.12
CA VAL A 231 -1.38 -5.51 -14.54
C VAL A 231 -2.26 -5.07 -13.38
N LYS A 232 -3.60 -5.22 -13.51
CA LYS A 232 -4.54 -4.84 -12.44
C LYS A 232 -4.38 -5.74 -11.22
N ASN A 233 -4.16 -7.04 -11.45
CA ASN A 233 -3.91 -7.99 -10.37
C ASN A 233 -2.57 -7.75 -9.66
N CYS A 234 -1.51 -7.43 -10.41
CA CYS A 234 -0.20 -7.07 -9.84
C CYS A 234 -0.31 -5.81 -8.97
N TRP A 235 -1.01 -4.77 -9.46
CA TRP A 235 -1.27 -3.56 -8.68
C TRP A 235 -2.02 -3.83 -7.39
N TRP A 236 -3.06 -4.67 -7.44
CA TRP A 236 -3.84 -5.03 -6.26
C TRP A 236 -2.98 -5.75 -5.21
N TRP A 237 -2.15 -6.71 -5.63
CA TRP A 237 -1.27 -7.45 -4.71
C TRP A 237 -0.13 -6.59 -4.17
N PHE A 238 0.44 -5.72 -5.00
CA PHE A 238 1.43 -4.74 -4.54
C PHE A 238 0.84 -3.84 -3.45
N LYS A 239 -0.33 -3.22 -3.70
CA LYS A 239 -0.96 -2.31 -2.74
C LYS A 239 -1.44 -3.06 -1.48
N ASN A 240 -2.35 -4.02 -1.65
CA ASN A 240 -3.03 -4.64 -0.52
C ASN A 240 -2.19 -5.72 0.15
N GLY A 241 -1.39 -6.46 -0.62
CA GLY A 241 -0.55 -7.49 -0.05
C GLY A 241 0.58 -6.92 0.83
N CYS A 242 1.07 -5.71 0.53
CA CYS A 242 1.97 -4.99 1.43
C CYS A 242 1.29 -4.65 2.77
N TRP A 243 0.05 -4.15 2.72
CA TRP A 243 -0.75 -3.88 3.93
C TRP A 243 -1.02 -5.14 4.75
N LEU A 244 -1.36 -6.25 4.09
CA LEU A 244 -1.61 -7.53 4.78
C LEU A 244 -0.34 -8.06 5.46
N THR A 245 0.78 -8.09 4.74
CA THR A 245 2.05 -8.62 5.27
C THR A 245 2.62 -7.72 6.35
N GLY A 246 2.76 -6.42 6.07
CA GLY A 246 3.31 -5.45 7.01
C GLY A 246 2.42 -5.26 8.23
N GLY A 247 1.10 -5.19 8.03
CA GLY A 247 0.13 -5.12 9.12
C GLY A 247 0.18 -6.35 10.02
N GLY A 248 0.26 -7.56 9.44
CA GLY A 248 0.43 -8.80 10.20
C GLY A 248 1.70 -8.81 11.04
N ILE A 249 2.84 -8.45 10.43
CA ILE A 249 4.14 -8.38 11.13
C ILE A 249 4.07 -7.38 12.29
N ALA A 250 3.55 -6.17 12.04
CA ALA A 250 3.45 -5.12 13.04
C ALA A 250 2.49 -5.47 14.19
N LEU A 251 1.34 -6.10 13.90
CA LEU A 251 0.40 -6.57 14.92
C LEU A 251 1.01 -7.67 15.79
N GLY A 252 1.79 -8.59 15.19
CA GLY A 252 2.53 -9.60 15.95
C GLY A 252 3.58 -8.99 16.89
N MET A 253 4.33 -7.99 16.42
CA MET A 253 5.32 -7.26 17.24
C MET A 253 4.64 -6.48 18.37
N ALA A 254 3.51 -5.83 18.09
CA ALA A 254 2.73 -5.14 19.10
C ALA A 254 2.15 -6.11 20.14
N GLY A 255 1.67 -7.28 19.71
CA GLY A 255 1.19 -8.33 20.61
C GLY A 255 2.28 -8.84 21.53
N GLU A 256 3.48 -9.11 21.00
CA GLU A 256 4.65 -9.50 21.78
C GLU A 256 5.03 -8.43 22.80
N TYR A 257 5.07 -7.15 22.38
CA TYR A 257 5.35 -6.04 23.29
C TYR A 257 4.35 -5.99 24.45
N ILE A 258 3.05 -6.14 24.18
CA ILE A 258 2.01 -6.13 25.21
C ILE A 258 2.17 -7.30 26.18
N ASP A 259 2.46 -8.50 25.67
CA ASP A 259 2.65 -9.70 26.48
C ASP A 259 3.84 -9.56 27.44
N GLN A 260 5.00 -9.12 26.93
CA GLN A 260 6.18 -8.88 27.75
C GLN A 260 5.97 -7.75 28.76
N TYR A 261 5.29 -6.67 28.35
CA TYR A 261 5.00 -5.54 29.23
C TYR A 261 4.12 -5.95 30.42
N ARG A 262 3.10 -6.81 30.19
CA ARG A 262 2.21 -7.33 31.25
C ARG A 262 2.96 -8.22 32.23
N LYS A 263 3.71 -9.20 31.73
CA LYS A 263 4.49 -10.13 32.57
C LYS A 263 5.42 -9.40 33.53
N ARG A 264 6.08 -8.34 33.04
CA ARG A 264 6.97 -7.52 33.86
C ARG A 264 6.23 -6.73 34.94
N GLY A 265 5.00 -6.29 34.67
CA GLY A 265 4.14 -5.65 35.67
C GLY A 265 3.72 -6.61 36.79
N ASP A 266 3.40 -7.86 36.44
CA ASP A 266 3.03 -8.91 37.38
C ASP A 266 4.22 -9.32 38.29
N GLU A 267 5.44 -9.38 37.75
CA GLU A 267 6.66 -9.60 38.53
C GLU A 267 6.92 -8.48 39.54
N THR A 268 6.72 -7.21 39.16
CA THR A 268 6.94 -6.06 40.07
C THR A 268 5.86 -5.88 41.14
N SER A 269 4.70 -6.55 41.00
CA SER A 269 3.57 -6.43 41.93
C SER A 269 3.46 -7.61 42.92
N SER A 270 4.33 -8.62 42.79
CA SER A 270 4.49 -9.68 43.78
C SER A 270 5.50 -9.22 44.84
N PRO A 271 5.09 -8.86 46.08
CA PRO A 271 6.05 -8.53 47.11
C PRO A 271 6.76 -9.82 47.54
N ASP A 272 8.08 -9.89 47.32
CA ASP A 272 8.94 -10.87 47.98
C ASP A 272 8.79 -10.68 49.49
N PHE A 273 7.99 -11.54 50.13
CA PHE A 273 8.15 -11.80 51.56
C PHE A 273 9.45 -12.61 51.70
N PRO A 274 10.50 -12.08 52.36
CA PRO A 274 11.66 -12.91 52.66
C PRO A 274 11.21 -13.99 53.65
N GLU A 275 11.08 -15.22 53.17
CA GLU A 275 10.89 -16.43 53.98
C GLU A 275 12.22 -16.79 54.67
N SER A 276 12.75 -15.86 55.48
CA SER A 276 14.01 -16.06 56.22
C SER A 276 13.89 -15.82 57.73
N ILE A 277 12.67 -15.72 58.28
CA ILE A 277 12.46 -15.62 59.74
C ILE A 277 11.28 -16.50 60.16
N ALA A 278 11.41 -17.82 59.99
CA ALA A 278 10.56 -18.81 60.68
C ALA A 278 11.16 -20.21 60.61
N ARG A 279 12.43 -20.37 61.01
CA ARG A 279 13.01 -21.69 61.36
C ARG A 279 14.35 -21.54 62.08
N GLN A 280 14.32 -20.85 63.20
CA GLN A 280 15.40 -20.87 64.20
C GLN A 280 14.74 -21.02 65.57
N HIS A 281 14.21 -22.21 65.82
CA HIS A 281 13.96 -22.81 67.12
C HIS A 281 13.40 -24.20 66.83
N ASP A 282 14.31 -25.17 66.70
CA ASP A 282 14.21 -26.39 67.49
C ASP A 282 15.47 -27.23 67.28
N ASP A 283 16.08 -27.54 68.42
CA ASP A 283 17.33 -28.24 68.60
C ASP A 283 17.28 -29.70 68.10
N ASN A 284 18.33 -30.05 67.38
CA ASN A 284 19.25 -31.14 67.73
C ASN A 284 18.65 -32.45 68.30
N SER A 285 18.48 -33.46 67.45
CA SER A 285 18.54 -34.87 67.89
C SER A 285 18.86 -35.84 66.75
N SER A 286 20.08 -36.38 66.84
CA SER A 286 20.49 -37.78 66.61
C SER A 286 20.28 -38.51 65.25
N ASN A 287 21.43 -38.98 64.76
CA ASN A 287 21.76 -40.34 64.30
C ASN A 287 21.16 -40.94 63.00
N ASN A 288 22.11 -41.18 62.09
CA ASN A 288 22.43 -42.43 61.40
C ASN A 288 21.57 -43.00 60.26
N THR A 289 22.32 -43.63 59.35
CA THR A 289 21.99 -44.75 58.44
C THR A 289 21.32 -44.48 57.09
N SER A 290 22.18 -44.51 56.05
CA SER A 290 22.05 -45.29 54.80
C SER A 290 20.65 -45.70 54.31
N THR A 291 20.29 -45.28 53.09
CA THR A 291 19.89 -46.23 52.02
C THR A 291 19.89 -45.59 50.64
N GLN A 292 20.57 -46.24 49.70
CA GLN A 292 20.43 -46.09 48.26
C GLN A 292 19.04 -46.57 47.79
N LYS A 293 18.47 -45.89 46.77
CA LYS A 293 17.61 -46.42 45.69
C LYS A 293 17.51 -45.30 44.65
N SER A 294 18.21 -45.35 43.50
CA SER A 294 17.85 -46.10 42.28
C SER A 294 16.39 -45.93 41.87
N THR A 295 16.14 -45.04 40.89
CA THR A 295 15.43 -45.31 39.62
C THR A 295 15.32 -44.06 38.74
N SER A 296 15.56 -44.25 37.45
CA SER A 296 15.19 -43.42 36.28
C SER A 296 14.56 -44.41 35.27
N PRO A 297 13.89 -44.07 34.13
CA PRO A 297 13.62 -42.77 33.49
C PRO A 297 12.17 -42.61 32.94
N ALA A 298 11.92 -41.45 32.29
CA ALA A 298 10.99 -41.23 31.16
C ALA A 298 9.47 -41.30 31.38
N ALA A 299 8.79 -40.16 31.15
CA ALA A 299 7.64 -39.98 30.25
C ALA A 299 6.85 -38.70 30.60
N MET A 300 6.80 -37.71 29.70
CA MET A 300 5.58 -36.91 29.53
C MET A 300 5.56 -36.23 28.15
N PHE A 301 5.21 -37.01 27.12
CA PHE A 301 4.74 -36.52 25.83
C PHE A 301 3.33 -37.06 25.56
N SER A 302 2.50 -36.20 24.99
CA SER A 302 1.15 -36.42 24.46
C SER A 302 0.01 -36.47 25.48
N ARG A 303 -0.97 -35.57 25.29
CA ARG A 303 -2.25 -35.86 24.63
C ARG A 303 -3.13 -34.62 24.72
N PHE A 304 -3.62 -34.11 23.60
CA PHE A 304 -5.05 -33.83 23.42
C PHE A 304 -5.38 -33.85 21.93
N SER A 305 -6.21 -34.82 21.58
CA SER A 305 -6.74 -35.08 20.25
C SER A 305 -8.10 -34.39 20.08
N PHE A 306 -8.40 -34.06 18.83
CA PHE A 306 -9.68 -33.68 18.24
C PHE A 306 -10.94 -34.30 18.85
N GLN A 307 -12.01 -33.50 18.97
CA GLN A 307 -13.36 -33.98 18.70
C GLN A 307 -14.27 -32.89 18.12
N ALA A 308 -14.91 -33.24 17.00
CA ALA A 308 -15.92 -32.47 16.28
C ALA A 308 -17.31 -32.66 16.92
N SER A 309 -18.19 -31.66 16.76
CA SER A 309 -19.64 -31.84 16.90
C SER A 309 -20.43 -31.03 15.85
N ARG A 310 -21.29 -31.78 15.13
CA ARG A 310 -22.49 -31.35 14.38
C ARG A 310 -23.44 -30.63 15.36
N GLY A 311 -24.31 -29.68 15.05
CA GLY A 311 -25.08 -29.34 13.85
C GLY A 311 -26.54 -29.16 14.31
N ILE A 312 -27.09 -27.94 14.26
CA ILE A 312 -28.54 -27.68 14.40
C ILE A 312 -28.94 -26.59 13.40
N ALA A 313 -29.86 -26.96 12.51
CA ALA A 313 -30.49 -26.12 11.50
C ALA A 313 -31.62 -25.25 12.09
N ARG A 314 -31.80 -24.03 11.59
CA ARG A 314 -33.07 -23.30 11.67
C ARG A 314 -33.31 -22.43 10.41
N SER A 315 -34.46 -22.74 9.79
CA SER A 315 -35.33 -22.04 8.84
C SER A 315 -34.99 -20.63 8.32
N VAL A 316 -35.09 -20.53 6.99
CA VAL A 316 -35.10 -19.33 6.13
C VAL A 316 -36.53 -18.77 5.98
N PRO A 317 -36.74 -17.43 6.02
CA PRO A 317 -37.84 -16.80 5.31
C PRO A 317 -37.35 -16.17 3.99
N LYS A 318 -38.16 -16.37 2.94
CA LYS A 318 -37.98 -15.88 1.57
C LYS A 318 -38.17 -14.35 1.47
N GLY A 319 -37.42 -13.73 0.57
CA GLY A 319 -37.86 -12.55 -0.18
C GLY A 319 -37.08 -11.26 0.08
N ARG A 320 -35.96 -11.06 -0.63
CA ARG A 320 -35.59 -9.75 -1.17
C ARG A 320 -34.60 -9.88 -2.34
N VAL A 321 -34.85 -9.06 -3.35
CA VAL A 321 -34.26 -9.01 -4.69
C VAL A 321 -32.74 -8.74 -4.66
N ILE A 322 -31.99 -9.46 -5.50
CA ILE A 322 -30.53 -9.35 -5.69
C ILE A 322 -30.24 -8.27 -6.75
N PRO A 323 -29.41 -7.24 -6.50
CA PRO A 323 -28.78 -6.46 -7.57
C PRO A 323 -27.47 -7.14 -8.03
N GLY A 324 -27.23 -7.11 -9.33
CA GLY A 324 -26.12 -7.78 -10.02
C GLY A 324 -24.70 -7.23 -9.74
N PRO A 325 -23.67 -7.84 -10.34
CA PRO A 325 -22.30 -7.82 -9.84
C PRO A 325 -21.46 -6.71 -10.46
N TRP A 326 -21.79 -5.43 -10.25
CA TRP A 326 -20.92 -4.31 -10.61
C TRP A 326 -21.19 -3.14 -9.68
N SER A 327 -20.20 -2.76 -8.85
CA SER A 327 -19.95 -1.41 -8.27
C SER A 327 -19.20 -1.52 -6.94
N PHE A 328 -17.88 -1.69 -6.97
CA PHE A 328 -17.00 -1.25 -5.87
C PHE A 328 -15.61 -0.93 -6.45
N VAL A 329 -15.42 0.32 -6.87
CA VAL A 329 -14.09 0.90 -7.03
C VAL A 329 -13.91 1.88 -5.88
N SER A 330 -13.10 1.48 -4.89
CA SER A 330 -12.68 2.35 -3.79
C SER A 330 -11.35 3.01 -4.12
N GLY A 331 -11.40 4.32 -4.41
CA GLY A 331 -10.23 5.19 -4.46
C GLY A 331 -9.67 5.48 -3.04
N PRO A 332 -8.39 5.90 -2.91
CA PRO A 332 -7.80 6.16 -1.61
C PRO A 332 -8.34 7.47 -1.01
N SER A 333 -8.99 7.35 0.15
CA SER A 333 -9.43 8.48 0.96
C SER A 333 -8.24 9.24 1.54
N THR A 334 -8.05 10.48 1.09
CA THR A 334 -7.47 11.55 1.90
C THR A 334 -8.63 12.37 2.45
N THR A 335 -8.85 12.32 3.76
CA THR A 335 -9.66 13.26 4.55
C THR A 335 -9.22 14.70 4.23
N LEU A 336 -10.04 15.74 4.05
CA LEU A 336 -11.36 16.04 4.59
C LEU A 336 -12.01 17.15 3.73
N GLN A 337 -12.69 16.79 2.66
CA GLN A 337 -13.77 17.59 2.08
C GLN A 337 -14.85 16.60 1.62
N ALA A 338 -15.67 16.15 2.57
CA ALA A 338 -16.97 15.62 2.23
C ALA A 338 -17.79 16.79 1.66
N ARG A 339 -17.65 17.04 0.36
CA ARG A 339 -18.63 17.80 -0.38
C ARG A 339 -19.78 16.82 -0.56
N PHE A 340 -20.92 17.13 0.04
CA PHE A 340 -22.15 16.42 -0.23
C PHE A 340 -22.83 17.20 -1.35
N LEU A 341 -23.03 16.58 -2.50
CA LEU A 341 -23.87 17.11 -3.58
C LEU A 341 -25.23 17.45 -2.99
N SER A 342 -25.66 18.71 -3.13
CA SER A 342 -26.97 19.12 -2.64
C SER A 342 -28.07 18.29 -3.33
N ALA A 343 -29.18 18.03 -2.63
CA ALA A 343 -30.30 17.28 -3.20
C ALA A 343 -30.87 17.97 -4.46
N GLU A 344 -30.82 19.31 -4.50
CA GLU A 344 -31.26 20.14 -5.62
C GLU A 344 -30.33 19.98 -6.84
N THR A 345 -29.01 20.08 -6.65
CA THR A 345 -28.03 19.90 -7.73
C THR A 345 -28.06 18.48 -8.28
N ARG A 346 -28.25 17.47 -7.41
CA ARG A 346 -28.42 16.07 -7.84
C ARG A 346 -29.65 15.91 -8.73
N ALA A 347 -30.80 16.44 -8.31
CA ALA A 347 -32.04 16.37 -9.08
C ALA A 347 -31.91 17.12 -10.43
N ALA A 348 -31.19 18.25 -10.46
CA ALA A 348 -30.91 18.99 -11.69
C ALA A 348 -30.04 18.17 -12.66
N ILE A 349 -29.00 17.50 -12.16
CA ILE A 349 -28.14 16.62 -12.98
C ILE A 349 -28.93 15.40 -13.48
N ASP A 350 -29.74 14.76 -12.63
CA ASP A 350 -30.59 13.63 -13.04
C ASP A 350 -31.55 14.02 -14.17
N LYS A 351 -32.12 15.23 -14.09
CA LYS A 351 -32.99 15.79 -15.14
C LYS A 351 -32.19 16.07 -16.42
N ALA A 352 -30.99 16.64 -16.30
CA ALA A 352 -30.13 16.96 -17.44
C ALA A 352 -29.68 15.68 -18.17
N VAL A 353 -29.25 14.66 -17.44
CA VAL A 353 -28.83 13.35 -17.97
C VAL A 353 -30.02 12.60 -18.60
N SER A 354 -31.24 12.85 -18.14
CA SER A 354 -32.47 12.29 -18.72
C SER A 354 -33.04 13.09 -19.90
N SER A 355 -32.42 14.22 -20.28
CA SER A 355 -32.98 15.13 -21.29
C SER A 355 -32.87 14.60 -22.73
N ALA A 356 -31.85 13.79 -23.00
CA ALA A 356 -31.61 13.19 -24.31
C ALA A 356 -30.90 11.83 -24.16
N PRO A 357 -30.96 10.95 -25.17
CA PRO A 357 -30.22 9.69 -25.17
C PRO A 357 -28.70 9.88 -25.06
N VAL A 358 -28.14 10.94 -25.66
CA VAL A 358 -26.73 11.28 -25.56
C VAL A 358 -26.56 12.65 -24.94
N VAL A 359 -25.92 12.72 -23.78
CA VAL A 359 -25.71 13.96 -23.03
C VAL A 359 -24.23 14.19 -22.78
N LEU A 360 -23.73 15.38 -23.14
CA LEU A 360 -22.33 15.77 -22.94
C LEU A 360 -22.21 16.99 -22.04
N PHE A 361 -21.58 16.85 -20.88
CA PHE A 361 -21.16 17.99 -20.08
C PHE A 361 -19.79 18.47 -20.57
N MET A 362 -19.71 19.71 -21.07
CA MET A 362 -18.51 20.24 -21.72
C MET A 362 -18.22 21.70 -21.35
N LYS A 363 -17.02 22.17 -21.69
CA LYS A 363 -16.61 23.57 -21.50
C LYS A 363 -16.87 24.34 -22.80
N GLY A 364 -17.82 25.26 -22.78
CA GLY A 364 -18.36 25.93 -23.98
C GLY A 364 -19.55 25.17 -24.57
N THR A 365 -19.93 25.52 -25.79
CA THR A 365 -21.02 24.88 -26.54
C THR A 365 -20.46 24.01 -27.68
N PRO A 366 -21.26 23.13 -28.30
CA PRO A 366 -20.82 22.35 -29.47
C PRO A 366 -20.29 23.22 -30.62
N GLU A 367 -20.87 24.40 -30.83
CA GLU A 367 -20.48 25.37 -31.87
C GLU A 367 -19.23 26.15 -31.45
N THR A 368 -19.08 26.41 -30.15
CA THR A 368 -17.99 27.23 -29.59
C THR A 368 -17.29 26.52 -28.41
N PRO A 369 -16.54 25.42 -28.65
CA PRO A 369 -15.87 24.70 -27.58
C PRO A 369 -14.70 25.53 -27.02
N GLN A 370 -14.68 25.74 -25.70
CA GLN A 370 -13.68 26.57 -25.01
C GLN A 370 -12.55 25.72 -24.37
N CYS A 371 -12.43 24.46 -24.76
CA CYS A 371 -11.43 23.52 -24.24
C CYS A 371 -11.06 22.48 -25.31
N GLY A 372 -9.77 22.18 -25.46
CA GLY A 372 -9.28 21.20 -26.43
C GLY A 372 -9.92 19.81 -26.30
N PHE A 373 -10.13 19.34 -25.06
CA PHE A 373 -10.79 18.06 -24.79
C PHE A 373 -12.29 18.08 -25.13
N SER A 374 -12.97 19.21 -24.90
CA SER A 374 -14.37 19.39 -25.27
C SER A 374 -14.55 19.40 -26.78
N ARG A 375 -13.66 20.09 -27.50
CA ARG A 375 -13.60 20.06 -28.97
C ARG A 375 -13.37 18.66 -29.52
N ALA A 376 -12.42 17.92 -28.94
CA ALA A 376 -12.13 16.55 -29.36
C ALA A 376 -13.33 15.61 -29.15
N SER A 377 -14.04 15.74 -28.02
CA SER A 377 -15.22 14.91 -27.74
C SER A 377 -16.36 15.16 -28.74
N ILE A 378 -16.65 16.43 -29.06
CA ILE A 378 -17.64 16.78 -30.10
C ILE A 378 -17.22 16.24 -31.47
N GLN A 379 -15.94 16.38 -31.84
CA GLN A 379 -15.43 15.86 -33.11
C GLN A 379 -15.60 14.34 -33.20
N ILE A 380 -15.30 13.61 -32.13
CA ILE A 380 -15.49 12.15 -32.08
C ILE A 380 -16.96 11.78 -32.25
N LEU A 381 -17.87 12.42 -31.51
CA LEU A 381 -19.31 12.14 -31.61
C LEU A 381 -19.85 12.46 -33.01
N GLY A 382 -19.37 13.55 -33.63
CA GLY A 382 -19.68 13.88 -35.02
C GLY A 382 -19.17 12.83 -36.02
N LEU A 383 -17.95 12.32 -35.84
CA LEU A 383 -17.39 11.23 -36.66
C LEU A 383 -18.14 9.90 -36.48
N GLN A 384 -18.77 9.67 -35.33
CA GLN A 384 -19.61 8.49 -35.10
C GLN A 384 -21.01 8.61 -35.70
N GLY A 385 -21.42 9.81 -36.15
CA GLY A 385 -22.75 10.01 -36.73
C GLY A 385 -23.88 10.03 -35.69
N VAL A 386 -23.61 10.54 -34.48
CA VAL A 386 -24.65 10.74 -33.47
C VAL A 386 -25.73 11.69 -34.00
N ASP A 387 -27.00 11.28 -33.88
CA ASP A 387 -28.14 12.07 -34.33
C ASP A 387 -28.22 13.40 -33.55
N PRO A 388 -28.19 14.57 -34.21
CA PRO A 388 -28.33 15.87 -33.56
C PRO A 388 -29.62 16.02 -32.74
N GLN A 389 -30.70 15.29 -33.09
CA GLN A 389 -31.96 15.33 -32.33
C GLN A 389 -31.90 14.55 -31.01
N LYS A 390 -30.94 13.62 -30.88
CA LYS A 390 -30.73 12.77 -29.70
C LYS A 390 -29.54 13.21 -28.86
N PHE A 391 -28.92 14.34 -29.21
CA PHE A 391 -27.72 14.87 -28.57
C PHE A 391 -28.00 16.21 -27.89
N THR A 392 -27.66 16.30 -26.61
CA THR A 392 -27.70 17.56 -25.85
C THR A 392 -26.36 17.81 -25.17
N ALA A 393 -25.88 19.05 -25.22
CA ALA A 393 -24.67 19.47 -24.53
C ALA A 393 -24.98 20.53 -23.46
N PHE A 394 -24.34 20.40 -22.29
CA PHE A 394 -24.44 21.36 -21.19
C PHE A 394 -23.11 22.07 -20.96
N ASN A 395 -23.13 23.40 -21.00
CA ASN A 395 -21.96 24.22 -20.75
C ASN A 395 -21.71 24.40 -19.25
N VAL A 396 -20.72 23.68 -18.72
CA VAL A 396 -20.36 23.75 -17.29
C VAL A 396 -19.61 25.04 -16.90
N LEU A 397 -19.32 25.94 -17.85
CA LEU A 397 -18.66 27.21 -17.52
C LEU A 397 -19.66 28.27 -17.04
N GLU A 398 -20.93 28.13 -17.39
CA GLU A 398 -22.00 29.05 -16.98
C GLU A 398 -22.47 28.81 -15.55
N ASP A 399 -22.40 27.57 -15.09
CA ASP A 399 -22.81 27.16 -13.75
C ASP A 399 -21.65 26.48 -12.98
N PRO A 400 -21.02 27.18 -12.02
CA PRO A 400 -19.98 26.63 -11.16
C PRO A 400 -20.45 25.46 -10.30
N GLU A 401 -21.73 25.43 -9.89
CA GLU A 401 -22.30 24.35 -9.09
C GLU A 401 -22.47 23.10 -9.95
N LEU A 402 -22.98 23.23 -11.18
CA LEU A 402 -23.04 22.12 -12.13
C LEU A 402 -21.64 21.56 -12.43
N ARG A 403 -20.65 22.44 -12.62
CA ARG A 403 -19.26 22.04 -12.90
C ARG A 403 -18.63 21.20 -11.80
N GLN A 404 -18.92 21.56 -10.55
CA GLN A 404 -18.40 20.81 -9.41
C GLN A 404 -19.26 19.58 -9.13
N GLY A 405 -20.57 19.72 -9.25
CA GLY A 405 -21.54 18.69 -8.96
C GLY A 405 -21.47 17.50 -9.91
N ILE A 406 -21.23 17.74 -11.21
CA ILE A 406 -21.12 16.66 -12.19
C ILE A 406 -19.93 15.73 -11.93
N LYS A 407 -18.83 16.28 -11.39
CA LYS A 407 -17.64 15.48 -11.02
C LYS A 407 -17.90 14.58 -9.82
N GLU A 408 -18.69 15.08 -8.88
CA GLU A 408 -19.10 14.31 -7.71
C GLU A 408 -20.18 13.28 -8.07
N TYR A 409 -21.09 13.62 -8.98
CA TYR A 409 -22.15 12.74 -9.45
C TYR A 409 -21.62 11.47 -10.15
N SER A 410 -20.60 11.62 -11.01
CA SER A 410 -19.97 10.49 -11.73
C SER A 410 -18.78 9.86 -11.03
N ASP A 411 -18.34 10.39 -9.89
CA ASP A 411 -17.04 10.08 -9.28
C ASP A 411 -15.87 10.24 -10.30
N TRP A 412 -15.95 11.26 -11.16
CA TRP A 412 -15.00 11.51 -12.25
C TRP A 412 -14.39 12.92 -12.21
N PRO A 413 -13.06 13.07 -12.17
CA PRO A 413 -12.42 14.35 -11.86
C PRO A 413 -12.40 15.37 -13.01
N THR A 414 -12.55 14.92 -14.27
CA THR A 414 -12.32 15.74 -15.47
C THR A 414 -13.61 16.05 -16.24
N ILE A 415 -13.52 17.04 -17.13
CA ILE A 415 -14.58 17.49 -18.05
C ILE A 415 -13.90 17.64 -19.41
N PRO A 416 -14.48 17.14 -20.52
CA PRO A 416 -15.87 16.74 -20.69
C PRO A 416 -16.24 15.36 -20.13
N GLN A 417 -17.54 15.13 -19.91
CA GLN A 417 -18.13 13.85 -19.45
C GLN A 417 -19.33 13.47 -20.32
N LEU A 418 -19.30 12.26 -20.89
CA LEU A 418 -20.36 11.72 -21.75
C LEU A 418 -21.26 10.75 -20.99
N TYR A 419 -22.56 10.89 -21.21
CA TYR A 419 -23.59 9.98 -20.77
C TYR A 419 -24.37 9.46 -21.98
N VAL A 420 -24.70 8.17 -21.97
CA VAL A 420 -25.56 7.53 -22.96
C VAL A 420 -26.63 6.74 -22.20
N ASP A 421 -27.91 6.98 -22.48
CA ASP A 421 -29.05 6.37 -21.78
C ASP A 421 -28.96 6.44 -20.26
N LYS A 422 -28.54 7.60 -19.74
CA LYS A 422 -28.31 7.89 -18.32
C LYS A 422 -27.12 7.18 -17.68
N GLU A 423 -26.40 6.36 -18.42
CA GLU A 423 -25.19 5.71 -17.94
C GLU A 423 -23.97 6.57 -18.24
N PHE A 424 -23.10 6.72 -17.25
CA PHE A 424 -21.84 7.43 -17.43
C PHE A 424 -20.88 6.57 -18.26
N VAL A 425 -20.45 7.08 -19.41
CA VAL A 425 -19.53 6.38 -20.32
C VAL A 425 -18.08 6.72 -19.99
N GLY A 426 -17.77 8.00 -19.80
CA GLY A 426 -16.41 8.43 -19.51
C GLY A 426 -16.07 9.86 -19.88
N GLY A 427 -14.79 10.21 -19.70
CA GLY A 427 -14.19 11.46 -20.16
C GLY A 427 -13.64 11.38 -21.59
N CYS A 428 -13.09 12.50 -22.08
CA CYS A 428 -12.54 12.61 -23.43
C CYS A 428 -11.50 11.53 -23.78
N ASP A 429 -10.69 11.12 -22.81
CA ASP A 429 -9.67 10.07 -22.93
C ASP A 429 -10.30 8.69 -23.19
N ILE A 430 -11.36 8.35 -22.46
CA ILE A 430 -12.13 7.12 -22.68
C ILE A 430 -12.80 7.17 -24.05
N LEU A 431 -13.40 8.30 -24.43
CA LEU A 431 -14.03 8.47 -25.74
C LEU A 431 -13.03 8.24 -26.89
N MET A 432 -11.82 8.78 -26.78
CA MET A 432 -10.75 8.56 -27.77
C MET A 432 -10.38 7.08 -27.88
N SER A 433 -10.20 6.40 -26.74
CA SER A 433 -9.90 4.96 -26.72
C SER A 433 -11.02 4.11 -27.31
N MET A 434 -12.28 4.38 -26.93
CA MET A 434 -13.44 3.62 -27.42
C MET A 434 -13.67 3.85 -28.92
N HIS A 435 -13.39 5.05 -29.42
CA HIS A 435 -13.44 5.36 -30.84
C HIS A 435 -12.38 4.57 -31.62
N GLN A 436 -11.12 4.55 -31.15
CA GLN A 436 -10.03 3.81 -31.80
C GLN A 436 -10.28 2.31 -31.86
N ASN A 437 -10.88 1.73 -30.81
CA ASN A 437 -11.16 0.30 -30.72
C ASN A 437 -12.52 -0.10 -31.33
N GLY A 438 -13.30 0.86 -31.84
CA GLY A 438 -14.65 0.63 -32.39
C GLY A 438 -15.72 0.27 -31.36
N GLU A 439 -15.41 0.34 -30.06
CA GLU A 439 -16.37 0.08 -28.97
C GLU A 439 -17.43 1.18 -28.88
N LEU A 440 -17.06 2.42 -29.19
CA LEU A 440 -17.99 3.55 -29.15
C LEU A 440 -19.11 3.42 -30.19
N ALA A 441 -18.76 2.99 -31.42
CA ALA A 441 -19.72 2.75 -32.48
C ALA A 441 -20.76 1.70 -32.06
N LYS A 442 -20.28 0.55 -31.54
CA LYS A 442 -21.14 -0.54 -31.06
C LYS A 442 -22.08 -0.08 -29.96
N LEU A 443 -21.58 0.70 -29.00
CA LEU A 443 -22.40 1.23 -27.91
C LEU A 443 -23.48 2.17 -28.47
N LEU A 444 -23.13 3.08 -29.38
CA LEU A 444 -24.09 4.03 -29.96
C LEU A 444 -25.13 3.36 -30.86
N GLU A 445 -24.75 2.30 -31.59
CA GLU A 445 -25.63 1.45 -32.39
C GLU A 445 -26.60 0.65 -31.51
N GLU A 446 -26.09 -0.02 -30.47
CA GLU A 446 -26.89 -0.80 -29.52
C GLU A 446 -27.96 0.08 -28.85
N LYS A 447 -27.61 1.33 -28.55
CA LYS A 447 -28.53 2.31 -27.96
C LYS A 447 -29.37 3.09 -28.99
N SER A 448 -29.28 2.76 -30.28
CA SER A 448 -30.04 3.41 -31.37
C SER A 448 -29.91 4.94 -31.39
N THR A 449 -28.71 5.44 -31.13
CA THR A 449 -28.40 6.88 -31.02
C THR A 449 -27.79 7.49 -32.28
N LEU A 450 -27.57 6.68 -33.30
CA LEU A 450 -27.03 7.09 -34.60
C LEU A 450 -28.14 7.54 -35.56
N VAL A 451 -27.75 8.36 -36.55
CA VAL A 451 -28.62 8.69 -37.69
C VAL A 451 -28.97 7.41 -38.46
N PRO A 452 -30.23 7.17 -38.83
CA PRO A 452 -30.59 6.04 -39.68
C PRO A 452 -29.79 6.10 -40.98
N ALA A 453 -29.20 4.98 -41.41
CA ALA A 453 -28.61 4.90 -42.75
C ALA A 453 -29.72 5.16 -43.78
N GLU A 454 -29.60 6.25 -44.53
CA GLU A 454 -30.44 6.47 -45.72
C GLU A 454 -30.16 5.33 -46.71
N GLU A 455 -31.19 4.60 -47.14
CA GLU A 455 -31.14 3.61 -48.23
C GLU A 455 -30.82 4.27 -49.58
#